data_AF-A0A814NAJ6-F1
#
_entry.id   AF-A0A814NAJ6-F1
#
_cell.length_a   1.000
_cell.length_b   1.000
_cell.length_c   1.000
_cell.angle_alpha   90.00
_cell.angle_beta   90.00
_cell.angle_gamma   90.00
#
_symmetry.space_group_name_H-M   'P 1'
#
loop_
_entity.id
_entity.type
_entity.pdbx_description
1 polymer ?
#
loop_
_entity_poly.entity_id
_entity_poly.type
_entity_poly.pdbx_seq_one_letter_code
_entity_poly.pdbx_strand_id
1 'polypeptide(L)'
;MGICDASKESCNYILEQGHGNSLMLVLGGAKEALDARPSHEYILTLKNRKGFVKIGLVHGACLVPVFSFGENDLYEQVPNPRGSRIRRWQMLLQNKMGFSFPLFNGRGVFQYAIGFLPNRHRIDTYVGELIQLPKLEHNQITSDIIDQYHKQYMNALTRLFDRYKSEHDQADATVIYVNDDDVPS
;
A
#
# COMPACT_ATOMS: atom_id res chain seq x y z
N MET A 1 -11.26 13.78 11.26
CA MET A 1 -10.75 12.66 10.44
C MET A 1 -11.91 11.73 10.13
N GLY A 2 -12.13 11.41 8.86
CA GLY A 2 -13.15 10.47 8.41
C GLY A 2 -12.52 9.36 7.59
N ILE A 3 -13.20 8.23 7.46
CA ILE A 3 -12.81 7.13 6.59
C ILE A 3 -13.79 7.14 5.42
N CYS A 4 -13.27 7.20 4.20
CA CYS A 4 -14.05 7.03 2.97
C CYS A 4 -13.44 5.89 2.15
N ASP A 5 -14.18 5.44 1.16
CA ASP A 5 -13.66 4.51 0.17
C ASP A 5 -12.59 5.18 -0.70
N ALA A 6 -11.73 4.37 -1.32
CA ALA A 6 -10.62 4.83 -2.15
C ALA A 6 -11.04 5.18 -3.60
N SER A 7 -12.33 5.47 -3.85
CA SER A 7 -12.79 5.86 -5.19
C SER A 7 -12.26 7.23 -5.61
N LYS A 8 -12.21 7.42 -6.92
CA LYS A 8 -11.85 8.68 -7.53
C LYS A 8 -12.82 9.79 -7.11
N GLU A 9 -14.10 9.47 -7.00
CA GLU A 9 -15.17 10.37 -6.60
C GLU A 9 -14.96 10.87 -5.17
N SER A 10 -14.67 9.97 -4.23
CA SER A 10 -14.36 10.32 -2.83
C SER A 10 -13.09 11.16 -2.71
N CYS A 11 -12.04 10.83 -3.48
CA CYS A 11 -10.82 11.63 -3.52
C CYS A 11 -11.08 13.05 -4.06
N ASN A 12 -11.82 13.18 -5.16
CA ASN A 12 -12.17 14.47 -5.73
C ASN A 12 -13.00 15.31 -4.76
N TYR A 13 -14.02 14.71 -4.14
CA TYR A 13 -14.89 15.40 -3.20
C TYR A 13 -14.10 16.04 -2.05
N ILE A 14 -13.14 15.30 -1.48
CA ILE A 14 -12.30 15.79 -0.37
C ILE A 14 -11.38 16.94 -0.84
N LEU A 15 -10.76 16.81 -2.02
CA LEU A 15 -9.85 17.83 -2.53
C LEU A 15 -10.57 19.09 -3.02
N GLU A 16 -11.83 18.97 -3.45
CA GLU A 16 -12.69 20.09 -3.84
C GLU A 16 -13.15 20.96 -2.67
N GLN A 17 -13.10 20.45 -1.42
CA GLN A 17 -13.41 21.23 -0.22
C GLN A 17 -12.41 22.39 0.03
N GLY A 18 -11.34 22.48 -0.77
CA GLY A 18 -10.36 23.55 -0.72
C GLY A 18 -9.26 23.34 0.32
N HIS A 19 -8.55 24.42 0.65
CA HIS A 19 -7.37 24.41 1.50
C HIS A 19 -7.66 23.85 2.91
N GLY A 20 -6.69 23.14 3.48
CA GLY A 20 -6.81 22.54 4.82
C GLY A 20 -7.33 21.11 4.84
N ASN A 21 -7.69 20.56 3.67
CA ASN A 21 -8.07 19.16 3.53
C ASN A 21 -6.88 18.32 3.04
N SER A 22 -6.74 17.12 3.60
CA SER A 22 -5.74 16.13 3.21
C SER A 22 -6.38 14.76 3.16
N LEU A 23 -5.97 13.94 2.20
CA LEU A 23 -6.34 12.54 2.13
C LEU A 23 -5.10 11.66 2.25
N MET A 24 -5.22 10.56 2.97
CA MET A 24 -4.23 9.50 2.98
C MET A 24 -4.80 8.34 2.17
N LEU A 25 -4.11 7.99 1.08
CA LEU A 25 -4.49 6.88 0.23
C LEU A 25 -3.51 5.73 0.48
N VAL A 26 -4.03 4.61 1.00
CA VAL A 26 -3.25 3.37 1.07
C VAL A 26 -3.20 2.81 -0.33
N LEU A 27 -2.05 2.96 -0.99
CA LEU A 27 -1.88 2.58 -2.37
C LEU A 27 -1.78 1.08 -2.56
N GLY A 28 -1.55 0.30 -1.50
CA GLY A 28 -1.48 -1.17 -1.52
C GLY A 28 -2.83 -1.84 -1.32
N GLY A 29 -3.05 -2.99 -1.97
CA GLY A 29 -4.28 -3.76 -1.92
C GLY A 29 -4.23 -4.92 -0.92
N ALA A 30 -5.40 -5.47 -0.57
CA ALA A 30 -5.52 -6.67 0.29
C ALA A 30 -4.73 -7.88 -0.24
N LYS A 31 -4.51 -7.97 -1.56
CA LYS A 31 -3.67 -9.00 -2.19
C LYS A 31 -2.19 -8.88 -1.79
N GLU A 32 -1.65 -7.66 -1.67
CA GLU A 32 -0.27 -7.44 -1.23
C GLU A 32 -0.07 -7.88 0.22
N ALA A 33 -1.01 -7.53 1.10
CA ALA A 33 -0.98 -7.95 2.51
C ALA A 33 -1.02 -9.48 2.68
N LEU A 34 -1.59 -10.20 1.70
CA LEU A 34 -1.67 -11.66 1.74
C LEU A 34 -0.41 -12.37 1.25
N ASP A 35 0.38 -11.72 0.41
CA ASP A 35 1.62 -12.29 -0.15
C ASP A 35 2.88 -11.67 0.50
N ALA A 36 2.71 -10.73 1.44
CA ALA A 36 3.75 -10.22 2.30
C ALA A 36 4.41 -11.37 3.07
N ARG A 37 5.69 -11.59 2.79
CA ARG A 37 6.55 -12.55 3.50
C ARG A 37 7.75 -11.80 4.05
N PRO A 38 8.37 -12.29 5.14
CA PRO A 38 9.69 -11.84 5.52
C PRO A 38 10.69 -12.24 4.41
N SER A 39 10.89 -11.35 3.44
CA SER A 39 11.80 -11.52 2.32
C SER A 39 12.71 -10.29 2.19
N HIS A 40 13.87 -10.49 1.59
CA HIS A 40 14.78 -9.41 1.18
C HIS A 40 14.18 -8.52 0.06
N GLU A 41 12.95 -8.80 -0.37
CA GLU A 41 12.25 -8.07 -1.42
C GLU A 41 10.92 -7.53 -0.86
N TYR A 42 10.75 -6.21 -0.98
CA TYR A 42 9.54 -5.47 -0.66
C TYR A 42 8.74 -5.23 -1.94
N ILE A 43 7.68 -5.99 -2.13
CA ILE A 43 6.85 -5.91 -3.33
C ILE A 43 5.76 -4.86 -3.14
N LEU A 44 5.84 -3.78 -3.92
CA LEU A 44 4.84 -2.70 -3.94
C LEU A 44 4.08 -2.72 -5.27
N THR A 45 2.77 -2.94 -5.25
CA THR A 45 1.94 -2.92 -6.46
C THR A 45 1.58 -1.49 -6.84
N LEU A 46 2.57 -0.73 -7.30
CA LEU A 46 2.41 0.67 -7.63
C LEU A 46 2.64 0.96 -9.11
N LYS A 47 3.27 0.04 -9.86
CA LYS A 47 3.81 0.30 -11.20
C LYS A 47 2.77 0.86 -12.19
N ASN A 48 1.53 0.35 -12.14
CA ASN A 48 0.43 0.79 -13.00
C ASN A 48 -0.61 1.68 -12.27
N ARG A 49 -0.49 1.88 -10.96
CA ARG A 49 -1.46 2.63 -10.15
C ARG A 49 -1.19 4.13 -10.23
N LYS A 50 -1.45 4.73 -11.38
CA LYS A 50 -1.13 6.14 -11.68
C LYS A 50 -2.29 7.12 -11.42
N GLY A 51 -3.47 6.61 -11.04
CA GLY A 51 -4.69 7.41 -10.88
C GLY A 51 -4.58 8.52 -9.84
N PHE A 52 -3.88 8.26 -8.74
CA PHE A 52 -3.68 9.25 -7.67
C PHE A 52 -2.85 10.46 -8.15
N VAL A 53 -1.86 10.24 -9.03
CA VAL A 53 -1.07 11.32 -9.65
C VAL A 53 -1.97 12.18 -10.53
N LYS A 54 -2.84 11.54 -11.34
CA LYS A 54 -3.81 12.26 -12.18
C LYS A 54 -4.75 13.12 -11.33
N ILE A 55 -5.27 12.60 -10.23
CA ILE A 55 -6.12 13.35 -9.29
C ILE A 55 -5.34 14.52 -8.69
N GLY A 56 -4.10 14.29 -8.25
CA GLY A 56 -3.23 15.33 -7.73
C GLY A 56 -2.98 16.48 -8.72
N LEU A 57 -2.75 16.16 -10.01
CA LEU A 57 -2.58 17.16 -11.07
C LEU A 57 -3.85 17.97 -11.34
N VAL A 58 -5.03 17.36 -11.28
CA VAL A 58 -6.31 18.06 -11.46
C VAL A 58 -6.55 19.09 -10.35
N HIS A 59 -6.19 18.73 -9.11
CA HIS A 59 -6.45 19.59 -7.94
C HIS A 59 -5.27 20.49 -7.56
N GLY A 60 -4.08 20.26 -8.13
CA GLY A 60 -2.84 20.87 -7.65
C GLY A 60 -2.44 20.39 -6.26
N ALA A 61 -2.89 19.20 -5.86
CA ALA A 61 -2.61 18.62 -4.56
C ALA A 61 -1.21 18.01 -4.56
N CYS A 62 -0.45 18.29 -3.51
CA CYS A 62 0.90 17.75 -3.39
C CYS A 62 0.87 16.26 -3.03
N LEU A 63 1.85 15.52 -3.53
CA LEU A 63 2.02 14.11 -3.18
C LEU A 63 3.06 13.99 -2.08
N VAL A 64 2.73 13.28 -1.00
CA VAL A 64 3.67 12.99 0.09
C VAL A 64 3.90 11.46 0.11
N PRO A 65 5.12 10.98 -0.17
CA PRO A 65 5.44 9.57 -0.06
C PRO A 65 5.54 9.19 1.42
N VAL A 66 4.86 8.11 1.80
CA VAL A 66 4.87 7.56 3.16
C VAL A 66 5.19 6.08 3.07
N PHE A 67 6.10 5.60 3.90
CA PHE A 67 6.49 4.20 3.94
C PHE A 67 6.53 3.69 5.38
N SER A 68 5.96 2.53 5.64
CA SER A 68 5.90 1.89 6.95
C SER A 68 6.72 0.61 6.97
N PHE A 69 7.64 0.50 7.92
CA PHE A 69 8.37 -0.75 8.22
C PHE A 69 7.68 -1.53 9.33
N GLY A 70 7.89 -2.85 9.36
CA GLY A 70 7.31 -3.76 10.35
C GLY A 70 5.89 -4.24 10.02
N GLU A 71 5.26 -3.73 8.95
CA GLU A 71 3.96 -4.23 8.51
C GLU A 71 4.04 -5.71 8.10
N ASN A 72 5.11 -6.12 7.40
CA ASN A 72 5.33 -7.51 7.00
C ASN A 72 5.43 -8.48 8.19
N ASP A 73 5.95 -8.01 9.33
CA ASP A 73 6.14 -8.84 10.54
C ASP A 73 4.84 -9.02 11.35
N LEU A 74 3.82 -8.19 11.10
CA LEU A 74 2.48 -8.39 11.66
C LEU A 74 1.75 -9.57 11.01
N TYR A 75 2.15 -9.92 9.79
CA TYR A 75 1.56 -10.99 8.98
C TYR A 75 2.41 -12.27 9.06
N GLU A 76 2.66 -12.79 10.27
CA GLU A 76 3.02 -14.20 10.45
C GLU A 76 1.85 -15.08 9.96
N GLN A 77 1.75 -15.26 8.64
CA GLN A 77 0.75 -16.11 8.04
C GLN A 77 1.20 -17.57 8.12
N VAL A 78 0.28 -18.41 8.59
CA VAL A 78 0.38 -19.86 8.56
C VAL A 78 0.77 -20.30 7.13
N PRO A 79 1.73 -21.22 6.95
CA PRO A 79 2.16 -21.67 5.63
C PRO A 79 0.95 -22.05 4.76
N ASN A 80 0.74 -21.31 3.67
CA ASN A 80 -0.40 -21.51 2.79
C ASN A 80 0.06 -21.92 1.37
N PRO A 81 0.58 -23.15 1.19
CA PRO A 81 1.09 -23.61 -0.09
C PRO A 81 -0.02 -23.67 -1.16
N ARG A 82 0.39 -23.51 -2.42
CA ARG A 82 -0.51 -23.48 -3.58
C ARG A 82 -1.43 -24.71 -3.61
N GLY A 83 -2.72 -24.48 -3.84
CA GLY A 83 -3.74 -25.53 -3.93
C GLY A 83 -4.37 -25.94 -2.59
N SER A 84 -3.88 -25.41 -1.45
CA SER A 84 -4.46 -25.70 -0.14
C SER A 84 -5.93 -25.29 -0.07
N ARG A 85 -6.67 -25.97 0.80
CA ARG A 85 -8.07 -25.66 1.08
C ARG A 85 -8.23 -24.28 1.74
N ILE A 86 -7.19 -23.81 2.44
CA ILE A 86 -7.17 -22.52 3.16
C ILE A 86 -7.10 -21.35 2.17
N ARG A 87 -6.18 -21.39 1.18
CA ARG A 87 -6.09 -20.35 0.13
C ARG A 87 -7.37 -20.25 -0.69
N ARG A 88 -7.99 -21.39 -1.01
CA ARG A 88 -9.25 -21.44 -1.76
C ARG A 88 -10.40 -20.76 -1.00
N TRP A 89 -10.45 -20.96 0.32
CA TRP A 89 -11.44 -20.31 1.18
C TRP A 89 -11.16 -18.81 1.38
N GLN A 90 -9.90 -18.40 1.55
CA GLN A 90 -9.51 -16.99 1.63
C GLN A 90 -9.82 -16.20 0.35
N MET A 91 -9.57 -16.78 -0.83
CA MET A 91 -9.93 -16.16 -2.11
C MET A 91 -11.45 -16.02 -2.29
N LEU A 92 -12.21 -17.03 -1.86
CA LEU A 92 -13.68 -16.98 -1.87
C LEU A 92 -14.24 -15.89 -0.94
N LEU A 93 -13.65 -15.71 0.24
CA LEU A 93 -14.04 -14.64 1.17
C LEU A 93 -13.65 -13.26 0.66
N GLN A 94 -12.45 -13.10 0.09
CA GLN A 94 -12.04 -11.86 -0.58
C GLN A 94 -13.02 -11.44 -1.67
N ASN A 95 -13.37 -12.38 -2.56
CA ASN A 95 -14.29 -12.11 -3.65
C ASN A 95 -15.71 -11.78 -3.18
N LYS A 96 -16.10 -12.18 -1.97
CA LYS A 96 -17.41 -11.87 -1.38
C LYS A 96 -17.42 -10.61 -0.50
N MET A 97 -16.34 -10.31 0.21
CA MET A 97 -16.32 -9.25 1.24
C MET A 97 -15.44 -8.03 0.88
N GLY A 98 -14.69 -8.06 -0.23
CA GLY A 98 -13.87 -6.93 -0.68
C GLY A 98 -12.63 -6.64 0.19
N PHE A 99 -12.48 -7.31 1.33
CA PHE A 99 -11.31 -7.27 2.19
C PHE A 99 -10.93 -8.69 2.61
N SER A 100 -9.64 -9.00 2.64
CA SER A 100 -9.15 -10.30 3.10
C SER A 100 -9.09 -10.32 4.62
N PHE A 101 -9.74 -11.30 5.26
CA PHE A 101 -9.41 -11.64 6.64
C PHE A 101 -8.14 -12.49 6.63
N PRO A 102 -6.97 -11.97 7.06
CA PRO A 102 -5.79 -12.79 7.21
C PRO A 102 -6.06 -13.73 8.39
N LEU A 103 -5.83 -15.03 8.20
CA LEU A 103 -5.84 -15.98 9.31
C LEU A 103 -4.47 -15.89 9.97
N PHE A 104 -4.42 -15.19 11.10
CA PHE A 104 -3.19 -15.03 11.88
C PHE A 104 -2.99 -16.20 12.84
N ASN A 105 -1.73 -16.56 13.10
CA ASN A 105 -1.38 -17.36 14.27
C ASN A 105 -1.34 -16.45 15.51
N GLY A 106 -2.50 -16.22 16.13
CA GLY A 106 -2.65 -15.42 17.35
C GLY A 106 -3.34 -16.16 18.50
N ARG A 107 -3.34 -15.58 19.70
CA ARG A 107 -4.03 -16.13 20.89
C ARG A 107 -5.55 -15.99 20.77
N GLY A 108 -6.27 -17.11 20.80
CA GLY A 108 -7.72 -17.18 20.99
C GLY A 108 -8.11 -17.40 22.45
N VAL A 109 -9.34 -17.01 22.81
CA VAL A 109 -9.90 -17.05 24.18
C VAL A 109 -10.10 -18.47 24.73
N PHE A 110 -9.95 -19.54 23.94
CA PHE A 110 -10.22 -20.92 24.41
C PHE A 110 -9.18 -22.01 24.09
N GLN A 111 -8.19 -21.82 23.19
CA GLN A 111 -7.05 -22.74 23.07
C GLN A 111 -5.90 -22.11 22.26
N TYR A 112 -4.66 -22.32 22.69
CA TYR A 112 -3.41 -21.80 22.09
C TYR A 112 -3.06 -22.44 20.73
N ALA A 113 -3.83 -22.15 19.68
CA ALA A 113 -3.42 -22.52 18.32
C ALA A 113 -3.88 -21.59 17.18
N ILE A 114 -4.99 -20.84 17.33
CA ILE A 114 -5.57 -20.02 16.25
C ILE A 114 -6.27 -18.79 16.86
N GLY A 115 -6.02 -17.58 16.34
CA GLY A 115 -6.59 -16.35 16.89
C GLY A 115 -6.67 -15.20 15.87
N PHE A 116 -7.56 -14.24 16.13
CA PHE A 116 -7.94 -13.16 15.19
C PHE A 116 -7.14 -11.86 15.35
N LEU A 117 -6.19 -11.80 16.29
CA LEU A 117 -5.46 -10.58 16.62
C LEU A 117 -4.01 -10.68 16.12
N PRO A 118 -3.49 -9.65 15.42
CA PRO A 118 -2.12 -9.62 14.95
C PRO A 118 -1.14 -9.61 16.13
N ASN A 119 0.06 -10.14 15.91
CA ASN A 119 1.14 -10.05 16.90
C ASN A 119 1.52 -8.58 17.12
N ARG A 120 1.96 -8.25 18.34
CA ARG A 120 2.44 -6.90 18.66
C ARG A 120 3.84 -6.71 18.09
N HIS A 121 3.94 -6.16 16.88
CA HIS A 121 5.19 -5.68 16.32
C HIS A 121 5.19 -4.16 16.24
N ARG A 122 6.39 -3.58 16.39
CA ARG A 122 6.60 -2.14 16.22
C ARG A 122 6.46 -1.82 14.73
N ILE A 123 5.61 -0.85 14.41
CA ILE A 123 5.51 -0.26 13.06
C ILE A 123 6.17 1.11 13.14
N ASP A 124 7.18 1.34 12.32
CA ASP A 124 7.76 2.68 12.17
C ASP A 124 7.38 3.24 10.79
N THR A 125 6.63 4.34 10.81
CA THR A 125 6.18 5.04 9.60
C THR A 125 7.01 6.27 9.37
N TYR A 126 7.59 6.36 8.18
CA TYR A 126 8.41 7.48 7.75
C TYR A 126 7.67 8.28 6.68
N VAL A 127 7.82 9.59 6.75
CA VAL A 127 7.22 10.55 5.80
C VAL A 127 8.35 11.18 5.01
N GLY A 128 8.26 11.08 3.68
CA GLY A 128 9.24 11.64 2.76
C GLY A 128 8.93 13.08 2.36
N GLU A 129 9.76 13.59 1.46
CA GLU A 129 9.65 14.95 0.95
C GLU A 129 8.41 15.15 0.07
N LEU A 130 7.81 16.33 0.19
CA LEU A 130 6.68 16.78 -0.61
C LEU A 130 7.03 16.86 -2.10
N ILE A 131 6.19 16.30 -2.96
CA ILE A 131 6.25 16.48 -4.41
C ILE A 131 5.14 17.44 -4.81
N GLN A 132 5.53 18.67 -5.16
CA GLN A 132 4.59 19.70 -5.61
C GLN A 132 4.06 19.36 -7.01
N LEU A 133 2.74 19.34 -7.16
CA LEU A 133 2.09 19.19 -8.45
C LEU A 133 1.51 20.53 -8.92
N PRO A 134 1.66 20.87 -10.22
CA PRO A 134 0.91 21.98 -10.80
C PRO A 134 -0.56 21.59 -10.92
N LYS A 135 -1.45 22.57 -10.76
CA LYS A 135 -2.86 22.41 -11.10
C LYS A 135 -3.02 22.55 -12.62
N LEU A 136 -3.52 21.50 -13.28
CA LEU A 136 -3.69 21.43 -14.73
C LEU A 136 -5.14 21.11 -15.10
N GLU A 137 -5.60 21.67 -16.22
CA GLU A 137 -6.89 21.31 -16.80
C GLU A 137 -6.85 19.90 -17.41
N HIS A 138 -8.01 19.23 -17.51
CA HIS A 138 -8.05 17.82 -17.93
C HIS A 138 -7.46 17.56 -19.32
N ASN A 139 -7.57 18.54 -20.22
CA ASN A 139 -7.02 18.49 -21.58
C ASN A 139 -5.50 18.67 -21.63
N GLN A 140 -4.88 19.18 -20.57
CA GLN A 140 -3.43 19.38 -20.46
C GLN A 140 -2.72 18.16 -19.84
N ILE A 141 -3.45 17.30 -19.15
CA ILE A 141 -2.88 16.13 -18.45
C ILE A 141 -2.65 14.99 -19.46
N THR A 142 -1.41 14.85 -19.90
CA THR A 142 -0.97 13.76 -20.76
C THR A 142 -0.43 12.57 -19.95
N SER A 143 -0.35 11.40 -20.59
CA SER A 143 0.25 10.21 -19.97
C SER A 143 1.72 10.46 -19.59
N ASP A 144 2.46 11.24 -20.38
CA ASP A 144 3.88 11.52 -20.11
C ASP A 144 4.08 12.33 -18.84
N ILE A 145 3.21 13.32 -18.59
CA ILE A 145 3.24 14.13 -17.36
C ILE A 145 2.90 13.25 -16.15
N ILE A 146 1.87 12.40 -16.28
CA ILE A 146 1.51 11.46 -15.22
C ILE A 146 2.70 10.53 -14.92
N ASP A 147 3.34 9.99 -15.94
CA ASP A 147 4.46 9.05 -15.81
C ASP A 147 5.69 9.71 -15.19
N GLN A 148 5.95 10.97 -15.54
CA GLN A 148 7.01 11.77 -14.94
C GLN A 148 6.82 11.91 -13.42
N TYR A 149 5.65 12.36 -12.96
CA TYR A 149 5.39 12.55 -11.53
C TYR A 149 5.23 11.22 -10.79
N HIS A 150 4.66 10.20 -11.43
CA HIS A 150 4.59 8.86 -10.88
C HIS A 150 6.00 8.29 -10.62
N LYS A 151 6.92 8.45 -11.58
CA LYS A 151 8.33 8.05 -11.42
C LYS A 151 9.02 8.84 -10.30
N GLN A 152 8.74 10.14 -10.16
CA GLN A 152 9.26 10.94 -9.04
C GLN A 152 8.77 10.40 -7.70
N TYR A 153 7.49 10.05 -7.60
CA TYR A 153 6.88 9.48 -6.40
C TYR A 153 7.50 8.12 -6.04
N MET A 154 7.62 7.21 -7.02
CA MET A 154 8.29 5.92 -6.82
C MET A 154 9.74 6.10 -6.36
N ASN A 155 10.51 6.97 -7.02
CA ASN A 155 11.89 7.25 -6.62
C ASN A 155 11.97 7.82 -5.20
N ALA A 156 11.01 8.66 -4.79
CA ALA A 156 10.96 9.20 -3.44
C ALA A 156 10.65 8.13 -2.39
N LEU A 157 9.75 7.19 -2.69
CA LEU A 157 9.51 6.02 -1.85
C LEU A 157 10.74 5.12 -1.75
N THR A 158 11.42 4.84 -2.88
CA THR A 158 12.66 4.03 -2.86
C THR A 158 13.73 4.70 -2.00
N ARG A 159 13.94 6.02 -2.14
CA ARG A 159 14.88 6.76 -1.30
C ARG A 159 14.52 6.70 0.19
N LEU A 160 13.23 6.77 0.51
CA LEU A 160 12.74 6.69 1.88
C LEU A 160 13.01 5.30 2.47
N PHE A 161 12.74 4.26 1.69
CA PHE A 161 13.05 2.88 2.05
C PHE A 161 14.56 2.68 2.25
N ASP A 162 15.39 3.04 1.27
CA ASP A 162 16.84 2.86 1.33
C ASP A 162 17.48 3.60 2.51
N ARG A 163 16.91 4.74 2.91
CA ARG A 163 17.37 5.51 4.07
C ARG A 163 17.19 4.77 5.39
N TYR A 164 16.07 4.07 5.55
CA TYR A 164 15.65 3.51 6.85
C TYR A 164 15.71 1.98 6.94
N LYS A 165 15.88 1.26 5.83
CA LYS A 165 15.94 -0.21 5.81
C LYS A 165 16.98 -0.82 6.76
N SER A 166 18.12 -0.15 6.94
CA SER A 166 19.17 -0.61 7.86
C SER A 166 18.82 -0.44 9.34
N GLU A 167 17.87 0.44 9.68
CA GLU A 167 17.35 0.56 11.06
C GLU A 167 16.39 -0.59 11.44
N HIS A 168 15.95 -1.36 10.44
CA HIS A 168 14.98 -2.44 10.54
C HIS A 168 15.56 -3.83 10.19
N ASP A 169 16.88 -3.99 10.34
CA ASP A 169 17.62 -5.23 10.01
C ASP A 169 17.44 -5.71 8.55
N GLN A 170 17.18 -4.76 7.64
CA GLN A 170 16.87 -5.01 6.23
C GLN A 170 17.87 -4.32 5.29
N ALA A 171 19.14 -4.27 5.69
CA ALA A 171 20.19 -3.59 4.92
C ALA A 171 20.30 -4.11 3.47
N ASP A 172 20.15 -5.42 3.27
CA ASP A 172 20.23 -6.07 1.96
C ASP A 172 18.88 -6.07 1.21
N ALA A 173 17.83 -5.51 1.82
CA ALA A 173 16.52 -5.53 1.22
C ALA A 173 16.38 -4.49 0.09
N THR A 174 15.49 -4.77 -0.85
CA THR A 174 15.19 -3.91 -2.00
C THR A 174 13.68 -3.77 -2.19
N VAL A 175 13.26 -2.63 -2.74
CA VAL A 175 11.87 -2.40 -3.14
C VAL A 175 11.69 -2.75 -4.62
N ILE A 176 10.68 -3.56 -4.91
CA ILE A 176 10.32 -3.97 -6.26
C ILE A 176 8.90 -3.46 -6.55
N TYR A 177 8.76 -2.75 -7.66
CA TYR A 177 7.47 -2.25 -8.11
C TYR A 177 6.85 -3.19 -9.15
N VAL A 178 5.69 -3.75 -8.83
CA VAL A 178 4.97 -4.70 -9.69
C VAL A 178 3.64 -4.14 -10.18
N ASN A 179 3.12 -4.74 -11.24
CA ASN A 179 1.75 -4.51 -11.70
C ASN A 179 0.79 -5.38 -10.87
N ASP A 180 -0.50 -5.03 -10.87
CA ASP A 180 -1.55 -5.79 -10.18
C ASP A 180 -1.60 -7.28 -10.58
N ASP A 181 -1.24 -7.58 -11.83
CA ASP A 181 -1.25 -8.94 -12.38
C ASP A 181 0.07 -9.71 -12.16
N ASP A 182 1.14 -9.02 -11.76
CA ASP A 182 2.49 -9.55 -11.63
C ASP A 182 2.88 -9.91 -10.18
N VAL A 183 1.95 -9.77 -9.23
CA VAL A 183 2.20 -10.15 -7.83
C VAL A 183 2.42 -11.68 -7.76
N PRO A 184 3.60 -12.18 -7.35
CA PRO A 184 3.89 -13.60 -7.35
C PRO A 184 2.95 -14.36 -6.41
N SER A 185 2.22 -15.33 -6.97
CA SER A 185 1.08 -16.01 -6.34
C SER A 185 1.41 -17.13 -5.36
#